data_AF-A0A8T3TJI9-F1
#
_entry.id   AF-A0A8T3TJI9-F1
#
_cell.length_a   1.000
_cell.length_b   1.000
_cell.length_c   1.000
_cell.angle_alpha   90.00
_cell.angle_beta   90.00
_cell.angle_gamma   90.00
#
_symmetry.space_group_name_H-M   'P 1'
#
loop_
_entity.id
_entity.type
_entity.pdbx_description
1 polymer ?
#
loop_
_entity_poly.entity_id
_entity_poly.type
_entity_poly.pdbx_seq_one_letter_code
_entity_poly.pdbx_strand_id
1 'polypeptide(L)' 'MRALEALPGLRVVATPESLDGALWSEDAIVLRFAPDDAFAIGMSDVALADDDAIVEPER' A
#
# COMPACT_ATOMS: atom_id res chain seq x y z
N MET A 1 24.88 -7.68 16.65
CA MET A 1 24.37 -6.88 15.50
C MET A 1 22.89 -7.19 15.38
N ARG A 2 21.99 -6.20 15.39
CA ARG A 2 20.57 -6.45 15.07
C ARG A 2 20.44 -6.43 13.54
N ALA A 3 19.78 -7.44 12.97
CA ALA A 3 19.41 -7.42 11.56
C ALA A 3 18.25 -6.44 11.35
N LEU A 4 18.11 -5.92 10.13
CA LEU A 4 16.90 -5.22 9.73
C LEU A 4 15.75 -6.24 9.71
N GLU A 5 14.58 -5.84 10.20
CA GLU A 5 13.38 -6.66 10.19
C GLU A 5 12.59 -6.40 8.89
N ALA A 6 12.08 -7.47 8.28
CA ALA A 6 11.19 -7.34 7.13
C ALA A 6 9.85 -6.74 7.59
N LEU A 7 9.35 -5.76 6.85
CA LEU A 7 8.09 -5.09 7.15
C LEU A 7 7.03 -5.60 6.17
N PRO A 8 6.12 -6.50 6.59
CA PRO A 8 5.08 -7.00 5.71
C PRO A 8 4.09 -5.87 5.38
N GLY A 9 3.56 -5.90 4.16
CA GLY A 9 2.61 -4.91 3.72
C GLY A 9 2.00 -5.23 2.38
N LEU A 10 1.34 -4.23 1.83
CA LEU A 10 0.62 -4.30 0.56
C LEU A 10 1.26 -3.30 -0.41
N ARG A 11 1.76 -3.79 -1.55
CA ARG A 11 2.10 -2.92 -2.68
C ARG A 11 0.83 -2.69 -3.51
N VAL A 12 0.56 -1.43 -3.79
CA VAL A 12 -0.65 -0.98 -4.46
C VAL A 12 -0.25 -0.08 -5.63
N VAL A 13 -0.59 -0.50 -6.84
CA VAL A 13 -0.46 0.31 -8.04
C VAL A 13 -1.86 0.60 -8.56
N ALA A 14 -2.23 1.88 -8.60
CA ALA A 14 -3.56 2.35 -8.99
C ALA A 14 -3.47 3.82 -9.46
N THR A 15 -4.55 4.32 -10.05
CA THR A 15 -4.67 5.75 -10.39
C THR A 15 -4.40 6.64 -9.17
N PRO A 16 -3.76 7.81 -9.36
CA PRO A 16 -3.44 8.71 -8.25
C PRO A 16 -4.66 9.12 -7.43
N GLU A 17 -5.79 9.35 -8.10
CA GLU A 17 -7.06 9.72 -7.48
C GLU A 17 -7.64 8.60 -6.61
N SER A 18 -7.51 7.34 -7.05
CA SER A 18 -7.95 6.17 -6.29
C SER A 18 -7.10 5.98 -5.02
N LEU A 19 -5.78 6.18 -5.12
CA LEU A 19 -4.88 6.14 -3.97
C LEU A 19 -5.12 7.29 -2.98
N ASP A 20 -5.46 8.49 -3.47
CA ASP A 20 -5.80 9.64 -2.63
C ASP A 20 -7.14 9.45 -1.89
N GLY A 21 -8.08 8.73 -2.52
CA GLY A 21 -9.39 8.39 -1.94
C GLY A 21 -9.41 7.10 -1.12
N ALA A 22 -8.31 6.34 -1.10
CA ALA A 22 -8.25 5.05 -0.44
C ALA A 22 -8.40 5.17 1.09
N LEU A 23 -9.14 4.22 1.67
CA LEU A 23 -9.29 4.12 3.11
C LEU A 23 -8.20 3.21 3.69
N TRP A 24 -7.24 3.84 4.36
CA TRP A 24 -6.15 3.15 5.05
C TRP A 24 -6.53 2.88 6.51
N SER A 25 -6.05 1.76 7.07
CA SER A 25 -6.17 1.51 8.51
C SER A 25 -5.45 2.61 9.31
N GLU A 26 -5.96 2.94 10.50
CA GLU A 26 -5.34 3.95 11.37
C GLU A 26 -3.90 3.57 11.79
N ASP A 27 -3.62 2.26 11.84
CA ASP A 27 -2.29 1.74 12.20
C ASP A 27 -1.37 1.57 10.98
N ALA A 28 -1.85 1.84 9.76
CA ALA A 28 -1.06 1.65 8.55
C ALA A 28 -0.04 2.78 8.36
N ILE A 29 1.18 2.42 7.95
CA ILE A 29 2.16 3.38 7.44
C ILE A 29 2.14 3.28 5.93
N VAL A 30 1.66 4.34 5.27
CA VAL A 30 1.58 4.40 3.80
C VAL A 30 2.74 5.23 3.25
N LEU A 31 3.59 4.57 2.47
CA LEU A 31 4.70 5.20 1.76
C LEU A 31 4.32 5.38 0.30
N ARG A 32 4.43 6.59 -0.23
CA ARG A 32 4.18 6.88 -1.65
C ARG A 32 5.49 7.00 -2.40
N PHE A 33 5.73 6.11 -3.35
CA PHE A 33 6.96 6.10 -4.16
C PHE A 33 6.78 6.85 -5.48
N ALA A 34 5.57 6.81 -6.03
CA ALA A 34 5.14 7.54 -7.22
C ALA A 34 3.68 7.99 -7.04
N PRO A 35 3.15 8.88 -7.91
CA PRO A 35 1.73 9.26 -7.86
C PRO A 35 0.78 8.06 -7.91
N ASP A 36 1.18 6.98 -8.58
CA ASP A 36 0.42 5.76 -8.85
C ASP A 36 0.96 4.51 -8.12
N ASP A 37 1.98 4.63 -7.25
CA ASP A 37 2.58 3.51 -6.52
C ASP A 37 2.72 3.83 -5.03
N ALA A 38 2.10 2.99 -4.20
CA ALA A 38 2.14 3.07 -2.75
C ALA A 38 2.45 1.72 -2.10
N PHE A 39 3.14 1.77 -0.96
CA PHE A 39 3.36 0.63 -0.09
C PHE A 39 2.76 0.88 1.29
N ALA A 40 1.79 0.06 1.67
CA ALA A 40 1.08 0.16 2.93
C ALA A 40 1.55 -0.94 3.90
N ILE A 41 2.39 -0.55 4.86
CA ILE A 41 2.94 -1.44 5.89
C ILE A 41 1.84 -1.79 6.90
N GLY A 42 1.75 -3.06 7.28
CA GLY A 42 0.74 -3.56 8.23
C GLY A 42 -0.66 -3.77 7.64
N MET A 43 -0.83 -3.53 6.33
CA MET A 43 -2.06 -3.80 5.60
C MET A 43 -1.99 -5.15 4.88
N SER A 44 -3.13 -5.84 4.80
CA SER A 44 -3.27 -7.08 4.01
C SER A 44 -4.28 -6.97 2.87
N ASP A 45 -5.06 -5.89 2.82
CA ASP A 45 -6.05 -5.61 1.78
C ASP A 45 -6.38 -4.11 1.76
N VAL A 46 -6.92 -3.60 0.65
CA VAL A 46 -7.40 -2.23 0.50
C VAL A 46 -8.53 -2.17 -0.53
N ALA A 47 -9.61 -1.45 -0.20
CA ALA A 47 -10.67 -1.17 -1.15
C ALA A 47 -10.31 0.06 -2.00
N LEU A 48 -10.35 -0.09 -3.33
CA LEU A 48 -9.99 0.95 -4.30
C LEU A 48 -11.12 1.14 -5.31
N ALA A 49 -11.30 2.38 -5.76
CA ALA A 49 -12.22 2.73 -6.85
C ALA A 49 -11.46 2.73 -8.19
N ASP A 50 -10.82 1.60 -8.50
CA ASP A 50 -10.01 1.41 -9.69
C ASP A 50 -10.04 -0.08 -10.10
N ASP A 51 -10.68 -0.36 -11.24
CA ASP A 51 -10.90 -1.72 -11.73
C ASP A 51 -9.61 -2.38 -12.24
N ASP A 52 -8.60 -1.58 -12.58
CA ASP A 52 -7.32 -2.03 -13.12
C ASP A 52 -6.20 -2.03 -12.05
N ALA A 53 -6.54 -1.79 -10.79
CA ALA A 53 -5.58 -1.76 -9.69
C ALA A 53 -4.85 -3.10 -9.51
N ILE A 54 -3.55 -3.02 -9.23
CA ILE A 54 -2.72 -4.16 -8.87
C ILE A 54 -2.45 -4.07 -7.37
N VAL A 55 -2.86 -5.10 -6.63
CA VAL A 55 -2.71 -5.21 -5.18
C VAL A 55 -1.98 -6.49 -4.86
N GLU A 56 -0.75 -6.37 -4.35
CA GLU A 56 0.14 -7.51 -4.11
C GLU A 56 0.69 -7.48 -2.67
N PRO A 57 0.68 -8.62 -1.95
CA PRO A 57 1.32 -8.70 -0.64
C PRO A 57 2.85 -8.78 -0.77
N GLU A 58 3.57 -7.97 -0.01
CA GLU A 58 5.03 -8.02 0.13
C GLU A 58 5.42 -8.54 1.52
N ARG A 59 6.45 -9.39 1.57
CA ARG A 59 6.85 -10.14 2.78
C ARG A 59 8.35 -10.10 3.02
#